data_AF-A0A229THK2-F1
#
_entry.id   AF-A0A229THK2-F1
#
_cell.length_a   1.000
_cell.length_b   1.000
_cell.length_c   1.000
_cell.angle_alpha   90.00
_cell.angle_beta   90.00
_cell.angle_gamma   90.00
#
_symmetry.space_group_name_H-M   'P 1'
#
loop_
_entity.id
_entity.type
_entity.pdbx_description
1 polymer ?
#
loop_
_entity_poly.entity_id
_entity_poly.type
_entity_poly.pdbx_seq_one_letter_code
_entity_poly.pdbx_strand_id
1 'polypeptide(L)'
;MQAGLQVRSPPSNAQDLPQSVVRGRRSGGDIVTQTRHGERWLHVAQAVAAPPDGSDAGEVIRWYRQHHNLTQQEAADLLNTTQSWVSKVEKGKLVPGLAELRSIAAKLHIPPERLGILPDHSADAIPKPGQVSDAGAPHESQEHWKLVRRELNANRARLGDLASKLYPQAHCIPGTTVLTQPSWLPSEPVELSDIELYWLAEALPKPAIVGAIEQTESVRPLTADGEHFRLYSRALRDLARPKLLDNRVSYRLAEVDWTGGKGRLGFSYTTYFDVLDVCEAAAHEFADGWLRTGRKRPSLAHLPLRRHIEDPFDLLARPMLPSINTLTIRRDPIDGHRMYLHRRDAKATAVAGGMFHVIPAGVFQPAALAPAHQANDFSLWRNIQREYSEEFLGNPEHDGNSLDPIDYEHDEPFRSFAAARAAGDFRVFTCAVVLEPLTLWVELLTVAVIEGPVFDQLFADMVEVNEEGAAVSTDATRPTVGIPFNTESRERLKSEPLSPISRACIELAWQHRNTLLAS
;
A
#
# COMPACT_ATOMS: atom_id res chain seq x y z
N MET A 1 -50.32 -21.66 35.21
CA MET A 1 -51.55 -22.35 35.67
C MET A 1 -52.56 -22.34 34.52
N GLN A 2 -53.63 -23.15 34.58
CA GLN A 2 -54.63 -23.39 33.52
C GLN A 2 -55.48 -22.15 33.12
N ALA A 3 -56.38 -22.15 32.11
CA ALA A 3 -56.47 -22.76 30.76
C ALA A 3 -57.86 -22.44 30.11
N GLY A 4 -57.98 -22.46 28.77
CA GLY A 4 -59.17 -23.05 28.09
C GLY A 4 -60.30 -22.19 27.47
N LEU A 5 -60.68 -22.59 26.22
CA LEU A 5 -62.03 -22.67 25.60
C LEU A 5 -62.90 -21.43 25.21
N GLN A 6 -62.65 -20.89 24.00
CA GLN A 6 -63.36 -21.14 22.72
C GLN A 6 -64.93 -21.28 22.57
N VAL A 7 -65.45 -20.69 21.47
CA VAL A 7 -66.68 -21.00 20.63
C VAL A 7 -68.11 -20.56 21.04
N ARG A 8 -68.77 -19.75 20.19
CA ARG A 8 -70.11 -19.97 19.55
C ARG A 8 -70.44 -18.93 18.43
N SER A 9 -71.34 -19.30 17.50
CA SER A 9 -71.80 -18.58 16.28
C SER A 9 -73.27 -19.00 15.96
N PRO A 10 -73.95 -18.66 14.82
CA PRO A 10 -73.69 -17.81 13.63
C PRO A 10 -74.82 -16.71 13.52
N PRO A 11 -75.57 -16.36 12.42
CA PRO A 11 -75.46 -16.55 10.95
C PRO A 11 -75.88 -15.37 10.00
N SER A 12 -75.81 -15.63 8.68
CA SER A 12 -76.75 -15.26 7.58
C SER A 12 -76.49 -14.09 6.59
N ASN A 13 -76.49 -14.47 5.30
CA ASN A 13 -76.93 -13.80 4.04
C ASN A 13 -76.27 -12.48 3.54
N ALA A 14 -76.18 -12.20 2.22
CA ALA A 14 -76.15 -13.02 0.99
C ALA A 14 -75.80 -12.15 -0.26
N GLN A 15 -75.13 -12.72 -1.29
CA GLN A 15 -75.16 -12.44 -2.76
C GLN A 15 -74.96 -10.97 -3.26
N ASP A 16 -74.41 -10.67 -4.46
CA ASP A 16 -74.55 -11.37 -5.76
C ASP A 16 -73.42 -11.05 -6.78
N LEU A 17 -73.47 -11.64 -7.99
CA LEU A 17 -72.60 -11.40 -9.17
C LEU A 17 -73.43 -10.99 -10.41
N PRO A 18 -72.82 -10.39 -11.47
CA PRO A 18 -72.71 -11.18 -12.71
C PRO A 18 -71.48 -10.87 -13.62
N GLN A 19 -71.21 -11.80 -14.55
CA GLN A 19 -70.40 -11.58 -15.75
C GLN A 19 -71.29 -11.62 -17.02
N SER A 20 -70.77 -11.06 -18.13
CA SER A 20 -70.72 -11.65 -19.50
C SER A 20 -71.19 -10.76 -20.67
N VAL A 21 -70.52 -10.90 -21.82
CA VAL A 21 -71.05 -11.24 -23.18
C VAL A 21 -69.98 -10.92 -24.26
N VAL A 22 -70.01 -11.65 -25.40
CA VAL A 22 -68.92 -11.74 -26.40
C VAL A 22 -69.38 -11.45 -27.85
N ARG A 23 -68.55 -10.75 -28.64
CA ARG A 23 -68.36 -10.76 -30.14
C ARG A 23 -67.31 -9.67 -30.47
N GLY A 24 -66.43 -9.70 -31.49
CA GLY A 24 -66.15 -10.59 -32.64
C GLY A 24 -65.60 -9.71 -33.79
N ARG A 25 -64.62 -10.06 -34.66
CA ARG A 25 -64.01 -11.35 -35.10
C ARG A 25 -62.49 -11.19 -35.41
N ARG A 26 -61.87 -12.26 -35.95
CA ARG A 26 -60.49 -12.45 -36.47
C ARG A 26 -60.09 -11.55 -37.66
N SER A 27 -58.79 -11.26 -37.82
CA SER A 27 -57.93 -11.82 -38.90
C SER A 27 -56.48 -11.26 -38.94
N GLY A 28 -55.48 -12.12 -39.18
CA GLY A 28 -54.28 -11.76 -39.97
C GLY A 28 -52.91 -11.69 -39.26
N GLY A 29 -52.03 -12.66 -39.57
CA GLY A 29 -50.67 -12.42 -40.07
C GLY A 29 -49.55 -12.00 -39.09
N ASP A 30 -48.56 -12.86 -38.92
CA ASP A 30 -47.32 -12.59 -38.18
C ASP A 30 -46.42 -11.53 -38.84
N ILE A 31 -45.92 -10.58 -38.05
CA ILE A 31 -44.57 -10.02 -38.20
C ILE A 31 -43.94 -9.97 -36.80
N VAL A 32 -42.90 -10.79 -36.58
CA VAL A 32 -42.17 -10.83 -35.30
C VAL A 32 -41.13 -9.72 -35.26
N THR A 33 -41.50 -8.57 -34.70
CA THR A 33 -40.54 -7.53 -34.31
C THR A 33 -40.22 -7.67 -32.82
N GLN A 34 -39.34 -8.61 -32.47
CA GLN A 34 -38.79 -8.67 -31.10
C GLN A 34 -37.82 -7.50 -30.88
N THR A 35 -38.37 -6.37 -30.43
CA THR A 35 -37.58 -5.27 -29.87
C THR A 35 -36.84 -5.79 -28.63
N ARG A 36 -35.52 -5.97 -28.72
CA ARG A 36 -34.70 -6.30 -27.54
C ARG A 36 -34.85 -5.18 -26.52
N HIS A 37 -35.43 -5.47 -25.36
CA HIS A 37 -35.30 -4.58 -24.21
C HIS A 37 -33.83 -4.56 -23.76
N GLY A 38 -33.32 -3.37 -23.47
CA GLY A 38 -31.87 -3.13 -23.40
C GLY A 38 -31.18 -3.83 -22.23
N GLU A 39 -30.28 -4.75 -22.55
CA GLU A 39 -29.14 -5.07 -21.69
C GLU A 39 -28.25 -3.82 -21.57
N ARG A 40 -27.77 -3.50 -20.36
CA ARG A 40 -26.85 -2.37 -20.17
C ARG A 40 -25.50 -2.70 -20.80
N TRP A 41 -25.07 -1.90 -21.78
CA TRP A 41 -23.77 -2.03 -22.42
C TRP A 41 -22.57 -1.74 -21.47
N LEU A 42 -22.82 -1.04 -20.36
CA LEU A 42 -21.81 -0.74 -19.35
C LEU A 42 -22.14 -1.45 -18.03
N HIS A 43 -21.18 -2.23 -17.56
CA HIS A 43 -21.16 -2.86 -16.25
C HIS A 43 -20.21 -2.07 -15.33
N VAL A 44 -20.53 -1.98 -14.04
CA VAL A 44 -19.56 -1.55 -13.03
C VAL A 44 -18.61 -2.72 -12.79
N ALA A 45 -17.30 -2.49 -12.86
CA ALA A 45 -16.32 -3.52 -12.52
C ALA A 45 -16.55 -3.96 -11.06
N GLN A 46 -16.67 -5.27 -10.84
CA GLN A 46 -16.84 -5.78 -9.49
C GLN A 46 -15.51 -5.64 -8.75
N ALA A 47 -15.52 -4.97 -7.60
CA ALA A 47 -14.43 -5.06 -6.65
C ALA A 47 -14.28 -6.53 -6.21
N VAL A 48 -13.07 -7.06 -6.26
CA VAL A 48 -12.74 -8.43 -5.85
C VAL A 48 -11.84 -8.40 -4.61
N ALA A 49 -11.81 -9.47 -3.82
CA ALA A 49 -11.17 -9.44 -2.49
C ALA A 49 -9.63 -9.33 -2.53
N ALA A 50 -8.99 -9.67 -3.64
CA ALA A 50 -7.54 -9.70 -3.81
C ALA A 50 -7.15 -9.45 -5.28
N PRO A 51 -5.90 -9.04 -5.57
CA PRO A 51 -5.36 -9.03 -6.92
C PRO A 51 -5.31 -10.43 -7.57
N PRO A 52 -5.17 -10.53 -8.90
CA PRO A 52 -4.97 -11.80 -9.59
C PRO A 52 -3.67 -12.51 -9.16
N ASP A 53 -3.76 -13.81 -8.91
CA ASP A 53 -2.70 -14.65 -8.33
C ASP A 53 -2.14 -15.71 -9.30
N GLY A 54 -2.51 -15.64 -10.58
CA GLY A 54 -2.14 -16.63 -11.60
C GLY A 54 -3.03 -17.87 -11.64
N SER A 55 -3.95 -18.07 -10.68
CA SER A 55 -5.00 -19.09 -10.78
C SER A 55 -6.04 -18.73 -11.86
N ASP A 56 -6.20 -17.43 -12.12
CA ASP A 56 -6.99 -16.85 -13.20
C ASP A 56 -6.51 -17.26 -14.60
N ALA A 57 -5.26 -17.73 -14.75
CA ALA A 57 -4.72 -18.21 -16.02
C ALA A 57 -5.60 -19.29 -16.69
N GLY A 58 -6.30 -20.11 -15.90
CA GLY A 58 -7.28 -21.08 -16.40
C GLY A 58 -8.52 -20.44 -17.02
N GLU A 59 -8.98 -19.33 -16.47
CA GLU A 59 -10.11 -18.56 -16.98
C GLU A 59 -9.70 -17.77 -18.22
N VAL A 60 -8.50 -17.19 -18.22
CA VAL A 60 -7.93 -16.39 -19.30
C VAL A 60 -7.63 -17.25 -20.54
N ILE A 61 -7.04 -18.44 -20.36
CA ILE A 61 -6.85 -19.43 -21.43
C ILE A 61 -8.22 -19.88 -21.98
N ARG A 62 -9.19 -20.18 -21.11
CA ARG A 62 -10.56 -20.55 -21.53
C ARG A 62 -11.21 -19.44 -22.35
N TRP A 63 -11.14 -18.20 -21.87
CA TRP A 63 -11.74 -17.02 -22.51
C TRP A 63 -11.11 -16.77 -23.88
N TYR A 64 -9.78 -16.75 -23.97
CA TYR A 64 -9.05 -16.61 -25.23
C TYR A 64 -9.45 -17.72 -26.20
N ARG A 65 -9.42 -18.97 -25.73
CA ARG A 65 -9.79 -20.14 -26.51
C ARG A 65 -11.23 -20.06 -27.04
N GLN A 66 -12.17 -19.61 -26.23
CA GLN A 66 -13.57 -19.39 -26.65
C GLN A 66 -13.68 -18.23 -27.67
N HIS A 67 -13.02 -17.10 -27.43
CA HIS A 67 -13.06 -15.93 -28.30
C HIS A 67 -12.45 -16.22 -29.69
N HIS A 68 -11.38 -16.99 -29.74
CA HIS A 68 -10.69 -17.41 -30.97
C HIS A 68 -11.23 -18.73 -31.57
N ASN A 69 -12.33 -19.29 -31.04
CA ASN A 69 -12.97 -20.53 -31.51
C ASN A 69 -12.08 -21.80 -31.52
N LEU A 70 -11.10 -21.86 -30.61
CA LEU A 70 -10.11 -22.94 -30.52
C LEU A 70 -10.61 -24.10 -29.63
N THR A 71 -10.13 -25.32 -29.90
CA THR A 71 -10.26 -26.48 -29.00
C THR A 71 -9.16 -26.49 -27.93
N GLN A 72 -9.30 -27.33 -26.89
CA GLN A 72 -8.25 -27.50 -25.88
C GLN A 72 -6.99 -28.19 -26.44
N GLN A 73 -7.06 -28.82 -27.62
CA GLN A 73 -5.89 -29.35 -28.32
C GLN A 73 -5.17 -28.21 -29.07
N GLU A 74 -5.86 -27.44 -29.89
CA GLU A 74 -5.24 -26.32 -30.63
C GLU A 74 -4.68 -25.24 -29.69
N ALA A 75 -5.34 -25.00 -28.54
CA ALA A 75 -4.79 -24.15 -27.49
C ALA A 75 -3.55 -24.75 -26.81
N ALA A 76 -3.44 -26.08 -26.70
CA ALA A 76 -2.24 -26.74 -26.20
C ALA A 76 -1.10 -26.69 -27.22
N ASP A 77 -1.40 -26.88 -28.51
CA ASP A 77 -0.46 -26.78 -29.61
C ASP A 77 0.10 -25.34 -29.71
N LEU A 78 -0.76 -24.32 -29.67
CA LEU A 78 -0.38 -22.90 -29.61
C LEU A 78 0.51 -22.59 -28.40
N LEU A 79 0.23 -23.22 -27.25
CA LEU A 79 1.00 -23.05 -26.01
C LEU A 79 2.27 -23.93 -25.94
N ASN A 80 2.55 -24.80 -26.92
CA ASN A 80 3.58 -25.84 -26.87
C ASN A 80 3.50 -26.71 -25.59
N THR A 81 2.30 -27.20 -25.26
CA THR A 81 2.01 -28.05 -24.10
C THR A 81 1.04 -29.19 -24.47
N THR A 82 0.43 -29.87 -23.50
CA THR A 82 -0.54 -30.95 -23.74
C THR A 82 -1.99 -30.52 -23.48
N GLN A 83 -2.95 -31.10 -24.19
CA GLN A 83 -4.38 -30.90 -23.91
C GLN A 83 -4.72 -31.25 -22.45
N SER A 84 -4.06 -32.26 -21.87
CA SER A 84 -4.24 -32.63 -20.46
C SER A 84 -3.78 -31.52 -19.50
N TRP A 85 -2.67 -30.83 -19.81
CA TRP A 85 -2.20 -29.66 -19.07
C TRP A 85 -3.22 -28.51 -19.18
N VAL A 86 -3.64 -28.13 -20.39
CA VAL A 86 -4.67 -27.08 -20.61
C VAL A 86 -5.97 -27.41 -19.87
N SER A 87 -6.41 -28.66 -19.94
CA SER A 87 -7.64 -29.12 -19.28
C SER A 87 -7.53 -29.21 -17.75
N LYS A 88 -6.32 -29.21 -17.18
CA LYS A 88 -6.09 -29.05 -15.73
C LYS A 88 -6.07 -27.58 -15.33
N VAL A 89 -5.34 -26.75 -16.07
CA VAL A 89 -5.21 -25.30 -15.81
C VAL A 89 -6.57 -24.62 -15.92
N GLU A 90 -7.34 -24.85 -17.00
CA GLU A 90 -8.71 -24.36 -17.10
C GLU A 90 -9.62 -24.80 -15.94
N LYS A 91 -9.35 -25.95 -15.30
CA LYS A 91 -10.17 -26.48 -14.20
C LYS A 91 -9.64 -26.10 -12.81
N GLY A 92 -8.68 -25.18 -12.71
CA GLY A 92 -8.05 -24.81 -11.43
C GLY A 92 -7.31 -25.97 -10.76
N LYS A 93 -6.94 -27.03 -11.51
CA LYS A 93 -6.24 -28.22 -10.99
C LYS A 93 -4.72 -28.19 -11.20
N LEU A 94 -4.22 -27.08 -11.74
CA LEU A 94 -2.81 -26.77 -11.93
C LEU A 94 -2.71 -25.25 -12.09
N VAL A 95 -1.93 -24.59 -11.23
CA VAL A 95 -1.55 -23.18 -11.41
C VAL A 95 -0.20 -23.18 -12.13
N PRO A 96 -0.03 -22.51 -13.29
CA PRO A 96 1.24 -22.50 -13.99
C PRO A 96 2.29 -21.66 -13.25
N GLY A 97 3.56 -22.05 -13.33
CA GLY A 97 4.67 -21.29 -12.73
C GLY A 97 4.98 -20.01 -13.50
N LEU A 98 5.66 -19.04 -12.87
CA LEU A 98 5.97 -17.71 -13.46
C LEU A 98 6.57 -17.77 -14.88
N ALA A 99 7.45 -18.74 -15.16
CA ALA A 99 8.02 -18.94 -16.49
C ALA A 99 7.02 -19.49 -17.52
N GLU A 100 6.11 -20.39 -17.11
CA GLU A 100 5.00 -20.87 -17.94
C GLU A 100 4.04 -19.72 -18.22
N LEU A 101 3.62 -18.97 -17.20
CA LEU A 101 2.76 -17.79 -17.32
C LEU A 101 3.35 -16.76 -18.30
N ARG A 102 4.64 -16.39 -18.18
CA ARG A 102 5.32 -15.50 -19.14
C ARG A 102 5.32 -16.07 -20.56
N SER A 103 5.41 -17.40 -20.72
CA SER A 103 5.29 -18.06 -22.03
C SER A 103 3.87 -18.01 -22.60
N ILE A 104 2.84 -18.15 -21.75
CA ILE A 104 1.43 -18.05 -22.14
C ILE A 104 1.12 -16.62 -22.60
N ALA A 105 1.49 -15.60 -21.83
CA ALA A 105 1.29 -14.19 -22.20
C ALA A 105 1.88 -13.89 -23.59
N ALA A 106 3.14 -14.29 -23.82
CA ALA A 106 3.84 -14.09 -25.07
C ALA A 106 3.20 -14.82 -26.27
N LYS A 107 2.74 -16.07 -26.09
CA LYS A 107 2.14 -16.90 -27.15
C LYS A 107 0.68 -16.55 -27.47
N LEU A 108 -0.08 -16.07 -26.48
CA LEU A 108 -1.45 -15.57 -26.68
C LEU A 108 -1.47 -14.09 -27.08
N HIS A 109 -0.33 -13.41 -27.10
CA HIS A 109 -0.17 -11.97 -27.34
C HIS A 109 -1.02 -11.08 -26.41
N ILE A 110 -1.22 -11.52 -25.17
CA ILE A 110 -1.93 -10.78 -24.12
C ILE A 110 -0.94 -10.04 -23.20
N PRO A 111 -1.33 -8.91 -22.58
CA PRO A 111 -0.52 -8.27 -21.55
C PRO A 111 -0.23 -9.26 -20.40
N PRO A 112 1.02 -9.42 -19.94
CA PRO A 112 1.36 -10.35 -18.85
C PRO A 112 0.52 -10.15 -17.57
N GLU A 113 0.10 -8.91 -17.33
CA GLU A 113 -0.72 -8.49 -16.19
C GLU A 113 -2.11 -9.16 -16.17
N ARG A 114 -2.58 -9.66 -17.32
CA ARG A 114 -3.80 -10.48 -17.46
C ARG A 114 -3.63 -11.94 -17.02
N LEU A 115 -2.48 -12.31 -16.43
CA LEU A 115 -2.21 -13.62 -15.81
C LEU A 115 -1.61 -13.42 -14.40
N GLY A 116 -1.90 -12.29 -13.76
CA GLY A 116 -1.20 -11.79 -12.57
C GLY A 116 0.29 -11.48 -12.77
N ILE A 117 0.85 -11.63 -13.97
CA ILE A 117 2.30 -11.48 -14.14
C ILE A 117 2.67 -10.00 -14.17
N LEU A 118 3.44 -9.59 -13.17
CA LEU A 118 3.96 -8.24 -13.12
C LEU A 118 5.16 -8.05 -14.07
N PRO A 119 5.30 -6.85 -14.67
CA PRO A 119 6.50 -6.50 -15.41
C PRO A 119 7.73 -6.57 -14.49
N ASP A 120 8.77 -7.23 -14.96
CA ASP A 120 10.04 -7.32 -14.24
C ASP A 120 10.84 -6.03 -14.46
N HIS A 121 10.92 -5.21 -13.41
CA HIS A 121 11.68 -3.96 -13.41
C HIS A 121 13.06 -4.10 -12.74
N SER A 122 13.54 -5.31 -12.42
CA SER A 122 14.90 -5.50 -11.86
C SER A 122 16.00 -4.96 -12.79
N ALA A 123 15.81 -5.05 -14.11
CA ALA A 123 16.69 -4.44 -15.11
C ALA A 123 16.80 -2.90 -14.97
N ASP A 124 15.83 -2.24 -14.36
CA ASP A 124 15.88 -0.80 -14.09
C ASP A 124 16.89 -0.44 -12.98
N ALA A 125 17.33 -1.41 -12.17
CA ALA A 125 18.41 -1.27 -11.20
C ALA A 125 19.83 -1.30 -11.84
N ILE A 126 19.96 -1.56 -13.15
CA ILE A 126 21.25 -1.62 -13.85
C ILE A 126 21.61 -0.23 -14.44
N PRO A 127 22.74 0.39 -14.03
CA PRO A 127 23.22 1.64 -14.61
C PRO A 127 23.48 1.53 -16.12
N LYS A 128 23.16 2.57 -16.90
CA LYS A 128 23.54 2.63 -18.32
C LYS A 128 24.91 3.29 -18.48
N PRO A 129 25.81 2.76 -19.34
CA PRO A 129 27.02 3.48 -19.73
C PRO A 129 26.68 4.87 -20.30
N GLY A 130 27.52 5.88 -20.02
CA GLY A 130 27.34 7.25 -20.52
C GLY A 130 26.34 8.12 -19.77
N GLN A 131 25.71 7.67 -18.67
CA GLN A 131 24.79 8.51 -17.89
C GLN A 131 25.53 9.59 -17.08
N VAL A 132 26.65 9.22 -16.45
CA VAL A 132 27.48 10.09 -15.60
C VAL A 132 28.50 10.86 -16.44
N SER A 133 28.74 12.14 -16.12
CA SER A 133 29.72 12.99 -16.80
C SER A 133 30.83 13.46 -15.87
N ASP A 134 32.06 13.51 -16.39
CA ASP A 134 33.26 13.96 -15.66
C ASP A 134 33.60 15.45 -15.85
N ALA A 135 32.93 16.15 -16.79
CA ALA A 135 33.24 17.55 -17.10
C ALA A 135 32.07 18.35 -17.71
N GLY A 136 32.20 19.69 -17.66
CA GLY A 136 31.29 20.65 -18.31
C GLY A 136 29.92 20.77 -17.64
N ALA A 137 28.98 21.43 -18.34
CA ALA A 137 27.64 21.71 -17.83
C ALA A 137 26.86 20.45 -17.35
N PRO A 138 27.00 19.26 -17.97
CA PRO A 138 26.41 18.04 -17.42
C PRO A 138 26.97 17.65 -16.04
N HIS A 139 28.30 17.71 -15.86
CA HIS A 139 28.92 17.44 -14.56
C HIS A 139 28.48 18.47 -13.50
N GLU A 140 28.41 19.76 -13.86
CA GLU A 140 27.91 20.82 -12.96
C GLU A 140 26.45 20.59 -12.54
N SER A 141 25.58 20.18 -13.49
CA SER A 141 24.20 19.77 -13.21
C SER A 141 24.12 18.57 -12.26
N GLN A 142 24.95 17.55 -12.49
CA GLN A 142 25.01 16.35 -11.65
C GLN A 142 25.55 16.64 -10.24
N GLU A 143 26.57 17.50 -10.09
CA GLU A 143 27.09 17.90 -8.77
C GLU A 143 26.14 18.80 -7.98
N HIS A 144 25.42 19.72 -8.64
CA HIS A 144 24.34 20.48 -8.00
C HIS A 144 23.24 19.55 -7.49
N TRP A 145 22.79 18.59 -8.32
CA TRP A 145 21.78 17.60 -7.92
C TRP A 145 22.25 16.75 -6.73
N LYS A 146 23.51 16.28 -6.72
CA LYS A 146 24.10 15.57 -5.57
C LYS A 146 24.19 16.47 -4.32
N LEU A 147 24.46 17.77 -4.47
CA LEU A 147 24.45 18.73 -3.35
C LEU A 147 23.04 18.88 -2.75
N VAL A 148 22.02 19.12 -3.57
CA VAL A 148 20.62 19.18 -3.11
C VAL A 148 20.22 17.86 -2.45
N ARG A 149 20.58 16.71 -3.03
CA ARG A 149 20.28 15.38 -2.47
C ARG A 149 20.88 15.18 -1.08
N ARG A 150 22.11 15.64 -0.84
CA ARG A 150 22.78 15.62 0.48
C ARG A 150 22.06 16.53 1.49
N GLU A 151 21.76 17.77 1.10
CA GLU A 151 21.07 18.74 1.96
C GLU A 151 19.64 18.30 2.31
N LEU A 152 18.91 17.69 1.36
CA LEU A 152 17.60 17.07 1.56
C LEU A 152 17.65 16.02 2.67
N ASN A 153 18.53 15.01 2.53
CA ASN A 153 18.66 13.94 3.53
C ASN A 153 19.07 14.49 4.91
N ALA A 154 20.03 15.41 4.96
CA ALA A 154 20.49 16.01 6.21
C ALA A 154 19.47 16.90 6.94
N ASN A 155 18.37 17.32 6.27
CA ASN A 155 17.41 18.27 6.84
C ASN A 155 15.94 17.79 6.82
N ARG A 156 15.64 16.52 6.51
CA ARG A 156 14.25 16.03 6.24
C ARG A 156 13.20 16.51 7.23
N ALA A 157 13.36 16.31 8.54
CA ALA A 157 12.40 16.78 9.55
C ALA A 157 12.11 18.29 9.44
N ARG A 158 13.17 19.12 9.36
CA ARG A 158 13.06 20.57 9.21
C ARG A 158 12.42 20.97 7.89
N LEU A 159 12.70 20.25 6.82
CA LEU A 159 12.10 20.51 5.50
C LEU A 159 10.61 20.15 5.50
N GLY A 160 10.19 19.04 6.12
CA GLY A 160 8.78 18.69 6.35
C GLY A 160 8.05 19.72 7.20
N ASP A 161 8.66 20.17 8.31
CA ASP A 161 8.12 21.22 9.19
C ASP A 161 8.05 22.62 8.50
N LEU A 162 8.67 22.78 7.34
CA LEU A 162 8.54 23.96 6.47
C LEU A 162 7.57 23.72 5.29
N ALA A 163 7.49 22.49 4.78
CA ALA A 163 6.64 22.11 3.66
C ALA A 163 5.16 21.98 4.05
N SER A 164 4.86 21.52 5.27
CA SER A 164 3.50 21.46 5.82
C SER A 164 2.77 22.81 5.76
N LYS A 165 3.53 23.88 6.01
CA LYS A 165 3.05 25.27 5.99
C LYS A 165 2.60 25.75 4.59
N LEU A 166 2.83 24.98 3.52
CA LEU A 166 2.27 25.25 2.19
C LEU A 166 0.78 24.88 2.10
N TYR A 167 0.24 24.07 3.01
CA TYR A 167 -1.16 23.63 3.03
C TYR A 167 -1.92 24.14 4.26
N PRO A 168 -2.13 25.46 4.42
CA PRO A 168 -2.82 26.03 5.59
C PRO A 168 -4.30 25.66 5.70
N GLN A 169 -4.86 24.94 4.72
CA GLN A 169 -6.24 24.42 4.71
C GLN A 169 -6.29 22.89 4.95
N ALA A 170 -5.15 22.21 4.96
CA ALA A 170 -5.10 20.79 5.32
C ALA A 170 -5.33 20.63 6.83
N HIS A 171 -5.92 19.50 7.24
CA HIS A 171 -5.92 19.12 8.65
C HIS A 171 -4.55 18.53 9.00
N CYS A 172 -4.17 18.59 10.27
CA CYS A 172 -2.96 17.97 10.79
C CYS A 172 -3.30 17.19 12.06
N ILE A 173 -2.58 16.10 12.33
CA ILE A 173 -2.69 15.41 13.63
C ILE A 173 -2.21 16.39 14.73
N PRO A 174 -2.97 16.60 15.82
CA PRO A 174 -2.61 17.57 16.87
C PRO A 174 -1.19 17.37 17.40
N GLY A 175 -0.44 18.48 17.53
CA GLY A 175 0.97 18.45 17.96
C GLY A 175 1.99 18.09 16.86
N THR A 176 1.56 17.87 15.61
CA THR A 176 2.43 17.43 14.52
C THR A 176 2.33 18.31 13.27
N THR A 177 3.06 17.90 12.21
CA THR A 177 3.10 18.55 10.89
C THR A 177 2.66 17.63 9.74
N VAL A 178 2.19 16.41 10.03
CA VAL A 178 1.67 15.48 9.01
C VAL A 178 0.30 15.95 8.52
N LEU A 179 0.03 15.79 7.22
CA LEU A 179 -1.18 16.29 6.59
C LEU A 179 -2.25 15.20 6.57
N THR A 180 -3.51 15.56 6.78
CA THR A 180 -4.65 14.63 6.70
C THR A 180 -5.94 15.40 6.37
N GLN A 181 -7.05 14.69 6.26
CA GLN A 181 -8.39 15.23 6.07
C GLN A 181 -9.42 14.44 6.91
N PRO A 182 -10.60 15.00 7.23
CA PRO A 182 -11.55 14.34 8.13
C PRO A 182 -12.01 12.95 7.67
N SER A 183 -12.08 12.69 6.36
CA SER A 183 -12.41 11.37 5.78
C SER A 183 -11.30 10.32 5.91
N TRP A 184 -10.09 10.72 6.30
CA TRP A 184 -8.93 9.83 6.49
C TRP A 184 -8.65 9.51 7.97
N LEU A 185 -9.42 10.10 8.88
CA LEU A 185 -9.35 9.85 10.32
C LEU A 185 -10.59 9.05 10.75
N PRO A 186 -10.44 7.79 11.20
CA PRO A 186 -11.55 7.10 11.86
C PRO A 186 -11.84 7.78 13.21
N SER A 187 -13.08 7.68 13.69
CA SER A 187 -13.49 8.34 14.96
C SER A 187 -12.83 7.72 16.19
N GLU A 188 -12.53 6.42 16.13
CA GLU A 188 -11.74 5.65 17.09
C GLU A 188 -10.84 4.68 16.31
N PRO A 189 -9.75 4.13 16.89
CA PRO A 189 -8.86 3.22 16.18
C PRO A 189 -9.58 1.94 15.74
N VAL A 190 -9.52 1.63 14.45
CA VAL A 190 -10.17 0.45 13.86
C VAL A 190 -9.19 -0.73 13.92
N GLU A 191 -9.58 -1.84 14.52
CA GLU A 191 -8.73 -3.04 14.53
C GLU A 191 -8.59 -3.61 13.10
N LEU A 192 -7.44 -4.18 12.74
CA LEU A 192 -7.22 -4.76 11.39
C LEU A 192 -8.26 -5.84 11.02
N SER A 193 -8.91 -6.47 12.01
CA SER A 193 -10.03 -7.41 11.87
C SER A 193 -11.27 -6.79 11.19
N ASP A 194 -11.44 -5.49 11.34
CA ASP A 194 -12.58 -4.70 10.87
C ASP A 194 -12.22 -3.83 9.65
N ILE A 195 -11.11 -4.14 8.96
CA ILE A 195 -10.70 -3.47 7.72
C ILE A 195 -10.85 -4.42 6.53
N GLU A 196 -11.79 -4.10 5.64
CA GLU A 196 -11.91 -4.72 4.31
C GLU A 196 -10.85 -4.12 3.37
N LEU A 197 -9.97 -4.95 2.81
CA LEU A 197 -9.19 -4.59 1.63
C LEU A 197 -9.93 -5.09 0.38
N TYR A 198 -9.97 -4.30 -0.67
CA TYR A 198 -10.55 -4.72 -1.94
C TYR A 198 -9.76 -4.22 -3.15
N TRP A 199 -9.88 -4.95 -4.24
CA TRP A 199 -9.10 -4.79 -5.45
C TRP A 199 -9.94 -4.23 -6.59
N LEU A 200 -9.43 -3.15 -7.20
CA LEU A 200 -10.07 -2.41 -8.28
C LEU A 200 -9.54 -2.94 -9.63
N ALA A 201 -10.05 -4.10 -10.02
CA ALA A 201 -9.52 -4.92 -11.11
C ALA A 201 -9.52 -4.24 -12.49
N GLU A 202 -10.46 -3.34 -12.76
CA GLU A 202 -10.52 -2.57 -14.02
C GLU A 202 -10.93 -1.10 -13.79
N ALA A 203 -10.54 -0.24 -14.74
CA ALA A 203 -11.03 1.12 -14.94
C ALA A 203 -10.65 2.24 -13.95
N LEU A 204 -9.65 2.08 -13.08
CA LEU A 204 -9.00 3.27 -12.50
C LEU A 204 -8.29 4.10 -13.60
N PRO A 205 -8.38 5.44 -13.56
CA PRO A 205 -7.64 6.28 -14.48
C PRO A 205 -6.13 6.16 -14.24
N LYS A 206 -5.35 6.22 -15.32
CA LYS A 206 -3.90 6.42 -15.21
C LYS A 206 -3.65 7.77 -14.52
N PRO A 207 -2.72 7.87 -13.56
CA PRO A 207 -2.40 9.14 -12.92
C PRO A 207 -2.00 10.20 -13.96
N ALA A 208 -2.45 11.43 -13.78
CA ALA A 208 -2.02 12.56 -14.61
C ALA A 208 -0.60 13.02 -14.21
N ILE A 209 -0.30 12.98 -12.91
CA ILE A 209 0.98 13.39 -12.35
C ILE A 209 1.88 12.15 -12.26
N VAL A 210 2.87 12.09 -13.14
CA VAL A 210 3.83 10.97 -13.25
C VAL A 210 5.26 11.49 -13.45
N GLY A 211 6.26 10.66 -13.18
CA GLY A 211 7.68 11.02 -13.12
C GLY A 211 8.35 11.65 -14.35
N ALA A 212 7.67 11.68 -15.50
CA ALA A 212 8.23 12.12 -16.78
C ALA A 212 7.54 13.38 -17.37
N ILE A 213 6.71 14.07 -16.60
CA ILE A 213 6.07 15.33 -17.01
C ILE A 213 7.06 16.51 -17.00
N GLU A 214 6.76 17.57 -17.75
CA GLU A 214 7.54 18.82 -17.83
C GLU A 214 7.90 19.38 -16.44
N GLN A 215 6.97 19.32 -15.49
CA GLN A 215 7.14 19.88 -14.14
C GLN A 215 8.24 19.17 -13.32
N THR A 216 8.60 17.93 -13.68
CA THR A 216 9.73 17.19 -13.07
C THR A 216 11.09 17.50 -13.70
N GLU A 217 11.16 18.25 -14.80
CA GLU A 217 12.41 18.54 -15.52
C GLU A 217 13.46 19.22 -14.66
N SER A 218 13.06 20.21 -13.84
CA SER A 218 13.98 20.95 -12.97
C SER A 218 14.67 20.11 -11.87
N VAL A 219 14.16 18.91 -11.56
CA VAL A 219 14.75 17.97 -10.58
C VAL A 219 15.35 16.72 -11.22
N ARG A 220 15.34 16.63 -12.55
CA ARG A 220 16.05 15.62 -13.34
C ARG A 220 17.32 16.29 -13.90
N PRO A 221 18.54 15.91 -13.46
CA PRO A 221 19.77 16.54 -13.94
C PRO A 221 20.08 16.14 -15.39
N LEU A 222 21.13 16.73 -15.97
CA LEU A 222 21.61 16.33 -17.30
C LEU A 222 22.38 15.00 -17.26
N THR A 223 22.29 14.21 -18.33
CA THR A 223 23.18 13.08 -18.66
C THR A 223 24.45 13.61 -19.36
N ALA A 224 25.47 12.77 -19.55
CA ALA A 224 26.70 13.19 -20.25
C ALA A 224 26.46 13.65 -21.71
N ASP A 225 25.40 13.15 -22.35
CA ASP A 225 24.98 13.56 -23.71
C ASP A 225 24.37 14.98 -23.76
N GLY A 226 24.08 15.59 -22.61
CA GLY A 226 23.49 16.93 -22.49
C GLY A 226 21.96 16.96 -22.41
N GLU A 227 21.30 15.81 -22.50
CA GLU A 227 19.85 15.64 -22.32
C GLU A 227 19.48 15.47 -20.84
N HIS A 228 18.24 15.75 -20.44
CA HIS A 228 17.78 15.46 -19.07
C HIS A 228 17.61 13.95 -18.82
N PHE A 229 17.97 13.48 -17.61
CA PHE A 229 17.63 12.13 -17.15
C PHE A 229 16.11 11.89 -17.28
N ARG A 230 15.67 10.78 -17.90
CA ARG A 230 14.23 10.54 -18.16
C ARG A 230 13.36 10.58 -16.90
N LEU A 231 13.89 10.10 -15.78
CA LEU A 231 13.22 9.91 -14.49
C LEU A 231 14.20 10.22 -13.34
N TYR A 232 13.66 10.71 -12.23
CA TYR A 232 14.41 11.01 -10.99
C TYR A 232 15.03 9.75 -10.36
N SER A 233 14.34 8.62 -10.40
CA SER A 233 14.80 7.29 -9.98
C SER A 233 16.11 6.87 -10.67
N ARG A 234 16.32 7.27 -11.93
CA ARG A 234 17.55 6.98 -12.69
C ARG A 234 18.70 7.89 -12.28
N ALA A 235 18.42 9.18 -12.06
CA ALA A 235 19.39 10.10 -11.50
C ALA A 235 19.82 9.65 -10.08
N LEU A 236 18.88 9.19 -9.25
CA LEU A 236 19.18 8.60 -7.94
C LEU A 236 20.07 7.36 -8.06
N ARG A 237 19.71 6.41 -8.94
CA ARG A 237 20.46 5.18 -9.19
C ARG A 237 21.89 5.43 -9.70
N ASP A 238 22.09 6.41 -10.58
CA ASP A 238 23.37 6.60 -11.26
C ASP A 238 24.27 7.66 -10.58
N LEU A 239 23.71 8.57 -9.77
CA LEU A 239 24.46 9.66 -9.13
C LEU A 239 24.56 9.56 -7.60
N ALA A 240 23.65 8.85 -6.93
CA ALA A 240 23.59 8.78 -5.46
C ALA A 240 22.85 7.52 -4.96
N ARG A 241 23.21 6.33 -5.46
CA ARG A 241 22.51 5.07 -5.16
C ARG A 241 22.55 4.75 -3.64
N PRO A 242 21.40 4.58 -2.96
CA PRO A 242 21.35 4.00 -1.62
C PRO A 242 21.57 2.49 -1.66
N LYS A 243 21.71 1.83 -0.50
CA LYS A 243 21.99 0.38 -0.42
C LYS A 243 20.90 -0.44 -1.11
N LEU A 244 19.64 -0.17 -0.76
CA LEU A 244 18.44 -0.75 -1.36
C LEU A 244 17.81 0.26 -2.32
N LEU A 245 17.68 -0.11 -3.60
CA LEU A 245 17.02 0.71 -4.63
C LEU A 245 16.52 -0.17 -5.79
N ASP A 246 15.49 -0.97 -5.51
CA ASP A 246 14.85 -1.83 -6.49
C ASP A 246 13.44 -1.33 -6.83
N ASN A 247 13.05 -1.49 -8.09
CA ASN A 247 11.70 -1.12 -8.52
C ASN A 247 10.74 -2.30 -8.33
N ARG A 248 10.36 -2.57 -7.08
CA ARG A 248 9.32 -3.55 -6.78
C ARG A 248 7.93 -2.98 -7.13
N VAL A 249 7.00 -3.85 -7.46
CA VAL A 249 5.58 -3.50 -7.63
C VAL A 249 4.93 -3.47 -6.26
N SER A 250 3.99 -2.56 -6.06
CA SER A 250 3.37 -2.31 -4.76
C SER A 250 1.87 -2.01 -4.91
N TYR A 251 1.13 -2.08 -3.80
CA TYR A 251 -0.31 -1.87 -3.81
C TYR A 251 -0.64 -0.38 -3.72
N ARG A 252 -1.11 0.21 -4.82
CA ARG A 252 -1.57 1.60 -4.88
C ARG A 252 -2.87 1.76 -4.10
N LEU A 253 -2.89 2.62 -3.10
CA LEU A 253 -4.12 3.07 -2.44
C LEU A 253 -4.90 4.02 -3.34
N ALA A 254 -6.18 3.74 -3.57
CA ALA A 254 -7.06 4.49 -4.45
C ALA A 254 -8.34 4.98 -3.76
N GLU A 255 -8.83 4.26 -2.74
CA GLU A 255 -10.04 4.62 -1.99
C GLU A 255 -9.82 4.38 -0.48
N VAL A 256 -10.35 5.28 0.36
CA VAL A 256 -10.29 5.23 1.83
C VAL A 256 -11.67 5.57 2.40
N ASP A 257 -12.23 4.67 3.20
CA ASP A 257 -13.51 4.82 3.87
C ASP A 257 -13.42 4.28 5.31
N TRP A 258 -13.92 5.07 6.27
CA TRP A 258 -13.96 4.76 7.70
C TRP A 258 -15.41 4.73 8.27
N THR A 259 -16.42 4.62 7.40
CA THR A 259 -17.83 4.67 7.79
C THR A 259 -18.26 3.45 8.61
N GLY A 260 -19.24 3.65 9.49
CA GLY A 260 -19.81 2.58 10.33
C GLY A 260 -18.89 2.03 11.42
N GLY A 261 -17.72 2.65 11.67
CA GLY A 261 -16.73 2.16 12.63
C GLY A 261 -15.86 1.01 12.09
N LYS A 262 -15.83 0.84 10.77
CA LYS A 262 -15.00 -0.14 10.05
C LYS A 262 -14.14 0.56 9.01
N GLY A 263 -13.11 -0.13 8.53
CA GLY A 263 -12.29 0.34 7.42
C GLY A 263 -12.68 -0.34 6.10
N ARG A 264 -12.66 0.41 5.01
CA ARG A 264 -12.67 -0.14 3.65
C ARG A 264 -11.61 0.58 2.83
N LEU A 265 -10.65 -0.16 2.28
CA LEU A 265 -9.48 0.38 1.56
C LEU A 265 -9.40 -0.27 0.17
N GLY A 266 -9.53 0.56 -0.87
CA GLY A 266 -9.52 0.11 -2.28
C GLY A 266 -8.15 0.29 -2.92
N PHE A 267 -7.66 -0.74 -3.62
CA PHE A 267 -6.31 -0.78 -4.19
C PHE A 267 -6.24 -1.16 -5.68
N SER A 268 -5.14 -0.76 -6.32
CA SER A 268 -4.68 -1.26 -7.63
C SER A 268 -3.15 -1.46 -7.63
N TYR A 269 -2.52 -1.71 -8.78
CA TYR A 269 -1.05 -1.70 -8.88
C TYR A 269 -0.44 -0.31 -9.10
N THR A 270 0.80 -0.17 -8.64
CA THR A 270 1.81 0.85 -9.03
C THR A 270 3.21 0.25 -8.80
N THR A 271 4.28 0.94 -9.21
CA THR A 271 5.66 0.55 -8.83
C THR A 271 6.25 1.53 -7.83
N TYR A 272 7.22 1.07 -7.03
CA TYR A 272 7.94 1.93 -6.08
C TYR A 272 8.59 3.14 -6.78
N PHE A 273 9.11 2.97 -8.00
CA PHE A 273 9.68 4.07 -8.77
C PHE A 273 8.61 5.05 -9.30
N ASP A 274 7.41 4.63 -9.69
CA ASP A 274 6.35 5.56 -10.11
C ASP A 274 6.04 6.60 -9.00
N VAL A 275 6.08 6.14 -7.74
CA VAL A 275 5.81 6.96 -6.56
C VAL A 275 7.05 7.80 -6.19
N LEU A 276 8.24 7.19 -6.17
CA LEU A 276 9.50 7.88 -5.90
C LEU A 276 9.80 8.99 -6.93
N ASP A 277 9.47 8.76 -8.20
CA ASP A 277 9.64 9.71 -9.30
C ASP A 277 8.69 10.93 -9.23
N VAL A 278 7.69 10.92 -8.33
CA VAL A 278 6.81 12.06 -8.04
C VAL A 278 7.07 12.62 -6.64
N CYS A 279 7.06 11.77 -5.62
CA CYS A 279 7.04 12.17 -4.21
C CYS A 279 8.44 12.59 -3.70
N GLU A 280 9.48 11.80 -3.96
CA GLU A 280 10.86 12.18 -3.62
C GLU A 280 11.39 13.26 -4.58
N ALA A 281 10.88 13.31 -5.82
CA ALA A 281 11.10 14.43 -6.75
C ALA A 281 10.53 15.76 -6.19
N ALA A 282 9.32 15.76 -5.63
CA ALA A 282 8.73 16.93 -4.97
C ALA A 282 9.47 17.33 -3.66
N ALA A 283 10.08 16.37 -2.97
CA ALA A 283 10.98 16.64 -1.85
C ALA A 283 12.29 17.29 -2.29
N HIS A 284 12.87 16.84 -3.41
CA HIS A 284 14.06 17.43 -4.03
C HIS A 284 13.80 18.85 -4.52
N GLU A 285 12.66 19.09 -5.18
CA GLU A 285 12.23 20.42 -5.61
C GLU A 285 12.13 21.40 -4.44
N PHE A 286 11.53 20.95 -3.33
CA PHE A 286 11.43 21.75 -2.11
C PHE A 286 12.81 22.03 -1.48
N ALA A 287 13.72 21.05 -1.48
CA ALA A 287 15.08 21.23 -0.95
C ALA A 287 15.93 22.19 -1.80
N ASP A 288 15.85 22.10 -3.13
CA ASP A 288 16.52 23.03 -4.04
C ASP A 288 15.93 24.46 -3.91
N GLY A 289 14.60 24.59 -3.84
CA GLY A 289 13.94 25.86 -3.56
C GLY A 289 14.29 26.46 -2.19
N TRP A 290 14.49 25.61 -1.17
CA TRP A 290 14.98 26.01 0.16
C TRP A 290 16.42 26.54 0.09
N LEU A 291 17.32 25.87 -0.65
CA LEU A 291 18.68 26.33 -0.88
C LEU A 291 18.71 27.66 -1.65
N ARG A 292 18.02 27.74 -2.80
CA ARG A 292 17.92 28.95 -3.64
C ARG A 292 17.37 30.18 -2.90
N THR A 293 16.52 29.98 -1.88
CA THR A 293 15.98 31.08 -1.05
C THR A 293 16.80 31.39 0.21
N GLY A 294 18.02 30.85 0.32
CA GLY A 294 18.92 31.10 1.45
C GLY A 294 18.51 30.35 2.72
N ARG A 295 18.15 29.07 2.57
CA ARG A 295 17.62 28.18 3.62
C ARG A 295 16.34 28.69 4.32
N LYS A 296 15.50 29.39 3.54
CA LYS A 296 14.16 29.86 3.93
C LYS A 296 13.08 28.98 3.29
N ARG A 297 11.82 29.07 3.75
CA ARG A 297 10.73 28.32 3.11
C ARG A 297 10.50 28.86 1.68
N PRO A 298 10.58 28.02 0.63
CA PRO A 298 10.21 28.44 -0.73
C PRO A 298 8.72 28.80 -0.84
N SER A 299 8.38 29.61 -1.83
CA SER A 299 6.98 29.86 -2.22
C SER A 299 6.52 28.77 -3.18
N LEU A 300 5.25 28.35 -3.09
CA LEU A 300 4.63 27.39 -4.02
C LEU A 300 4.72 27.87 -5.49
N ALA A 301 4.79 29.19 -5.72
CA ALA A 301 5.00 29.77 -7.04
C ALA A 301 6.36 29.41 -7.69
N HIS A 302 7.34 28.93 -6.93
CA HIS A 302 8.68 28.54 -7.39
C HIS A 302 8.92 27.01 -7.36
N LEU A 303 7.85 26.24 -7.17
CA LEU A 303 7.85 24.78 -7.01
C LEU A 303 6.87 24.18 -8.05
N PRO A 304 7.21 24.14 -9.35
CA PRO A 304 6.28 23.74 -10.42
C PRO A 304 5.61 22.38 -10.23
N LEU A 305 6.34 21.34 -9.82
CA LEU A 305 5.80 19.99 -9.56
C LEU A 305 4.84 20.02 -8.36
N ARG A 306 5.28 20.56 -7.21
CA ARG A 306 4.46 20.63 -6.01
C ARG A 306 3.24 21.55 -6.17
N ARG A 307 3.31 22.54 -7.08
CA ARG A 307 2.17 23.39 -7.46
C ARG A 307 1.18 22.67 -8.38
N HIS A 308 1.65 21.72 -9.19
CA HIS A 308 0.81 20.92 -10.08
C HIS A 308 0.02 19.82 -9.32
N ILE A 309 0.51 19.42 -8.14
CA ILE A 309 -0.26 18.65 -7.15
C ILE A 309 -1.23 19.61 -6.43
N GLU A 310 -2.33 19.96 -7.10
CA GLU A 310 -3.30 20.97 -6.60
C GLU A 310 -4.00 20.51 -5.31
N ASP A 311 -4.52 19.28 -5.29
CA ASP A 311 -4.97 18.60 -4.07
C ASP A 311 -3.99 17.46 -3.72
N PRO A 312 -3.28 17.54 -2.57
CA PRO A 312 -2.42 16.45 -2.13
C PRO A 312 -3.21 15.21 -1.67
N PHE A 313 -4.51 15.30 -1.41
CA PHE A 313 -5.36 14.19 -0.95
C PHE A 313 -6.08 13.43 -2.07
N ASP A 314 -6.01 13.89 -3.32
CA ASP A 314 -6.50 13.13 -4.47
C ASP A 314 -5.64 11.86 -4.67
N LEU A 315 -6.24 10.71 -4.37
CA LEU A 315 -5.62 9.39 -4.49
C LEU A 315 -5.43 8.95 -5.96
N LEU A 316 -6.20 9.53 -6.88
CA LEU A 316 -6.23 9.16 -8.29
C LEU A 316 -5.30 10.03 -9.14
N ALA A 317 -5.04 11.29 -8.76
CA ALA A 317 -4.18 12.23 -9.48
C ALA A 317 -2.73 11.75 -9.68
N ARG A 318 -2.14 11.09 -8.68
CA ARG A 318 -0.74 10.59 -8.68
C ARG A 318 -0.64 9.13 -8.21
N PRO A 319 0.50 8.43 -8.44
CA PRO A 319 0.82 7.18 -7.76
C PRO A 319 0.84 7.35 -6.23
N MET A 320 0.11 6.49 -5.52
CA MET A 320 -0.12 6.60 -4.07
C MET A 320 0.12 5.23 -3.42
N LEU A 321 1.30 5.05 -2.82
CA LEU A 321 1.73 3.80 -2.20
C LEU A 321 1.83 4.00 -0.68
N PRO A 322 0.98 3.35 0.13
CA PRO A 322 1.07 3.47 1.57
C PRO A 322 2.29 2.72 2.11
N SER A 323 3.04 3.39 2.96
CA SER A 323 3.88 2.70 3.96
C SER A 323 3.06 2.50 5.24
N ILE A 324 3.22 1.35 5.90
CA ILE A 324 2.52 1.00 7.14
C ILE A 324 3.46 1.24 8.32
N ASN A 325 3.09 2.15 9.23
CA ASN A 325 3.97 2.68 10.26
C ASN A 325 3.45 2.32 11.65
N THR A 326 3.94 1.22 12.22
CA THR A 326 3.41 0.61 13.44
C THR A 326 4.16 1.07 14.69
N LEU A 327 3.49 1.79 15.59
CA LEU A 327 3.99 1.98 16.95
C LEU A 327 3.74 0.69 17.75
N THR A 328 4.79 -0.06 18.05
CA THR A 328 4.69 -1.24 18.93
C THR A 328 4.62 -0.81 20.41
N ILE A 329 3.63 -1.32 21.14
CA ILE A 329 3.45 -1.13 22.59
C ILE A 329 3.42 -2.49 23.28
N ARG A 330 4.41 -2.75 24.15
CA ARG A 330 4.37 -3.84 25.15
C ARG A 330 3.48 -3.39 26.30
N ARG A 331 2.31 -4.01 26.43
CA ARG A 331 1.31 -3.72 27.46
C ARG A 331 1.65 -4.47 28.74
N ASP A 332 2.01 -3.70 29.76
CA ASP A 332 2.29 -4.21 31.10
C ASP A 332 1.57 -3.36 32.16
N PRO A 333 0.52 -3.87 32.83
CA PRO A 333 -0.22 -3.12 33.83
C PRO A 333 0.46 -3.09 35.21
N ILE A 334 1.61 -3.77 35.40
CA ILE A 334 2.35 -3.87 36.66
C ILE A 334 3.61 -3.00 36.61
N ASP A 335 4.52 -3.29 35.68
CA ASP A 335 5.81 -2.58 35.52
C ASP A 335 5.72 -1.38 34.55
N GLY A 336 4.52 -1.13 34.04
CA GLY A 336 4.17 -0.01 33.16
C GLY A 336 4.48 -0.26 31.70
N HIS A 337 3.57 0.16 30.82
CA HIS A 337 3.67 -0.08 29.38
C HIS A 337 4.95 0.51 28.76
N ARG A 338 5.49 -0.15 27.74
CA ARG A 338 6.64 0.31 26.95
C ARG A 338 6.25 0.49 25.49
N MET A 339 6.82 1.48 24.82
CA MET A 339 6.76 1.65 23.37
C MET A 339 8.15 1.54 22.76
N TYR A 340 8.22 1.11 21.50
CA TYR A 340 9.48 0.86 20.79
C TYR A 340 9.63 1.80 19.60
N LEU A 341 10.87 2.25 19.38
CA LEU A 341 11.29 3.11 18.29
C LEU A 341 12.62 2.58 17.71
N HIS A 342 12.93 2.96 16.49
CA HIS A 342 14.14 2.57 15.75
C HIS A 342 14.85 3.83 15.24
N ARG A 343 16.18 3.93 15.41
CA ARG A 343 17.00 4.97 14.77
C ARG A 343 17.58 4.46 13.44
N ARG A 344 16.89 4.76 12.34
CA ARG A 344 17.29 4.39 10.96
C ARG A 344 18.69 4.90 10.62
N ASP A 345 19.53 4.06 10.01
CA ASP A 345 20.84 4.49 9.51
C ASP A 345 20.67 5.53 8.40
N ALA A 346 21.42 6.64 8.52
CA ALA A 346 21.48 7.69 7.51
C ALA A 346 22.12 7.24 6.17
N LYS A 347 22.66 6.03 6.09
CA LYS A 347 23.29 5.46 4.88
C LYS A 347 22.51 4.33 4.20
N ALA A 348 21.64 3.61 4.92
CA ALA A 348 20.96 2.43 4.38
C ALA A 348 19.81 2.81 3.43
N THR A 349 18.91 3.67 3.91
CA THR A 349 17.60 3.94 3.29
C THR A 349 17.60 5.16 2.35
N ALA A 350 16.79 5.10 1.29
CA ALA A 350 16.57 6.24 0.38
C ALA A 350 15.85 7.44 1.05
N VAL A 351 15.03 7.17 2.07
CA VAL A 351 14.12 8.11 2.74
C VAL A 351 14.31 8.04 4.26
N ALA A 352 14.07 9.15 4.98
CA ALA A 352 13.98 9.25 6.44
C ALA A 352 15.22 8.89 7.32
N GLY A 353 16.37 8.51 6.74
CA GLY A 353 17.57 8.15 7.51
C GLY A 353 18.06 9.20 8.52
N GLY A 354 18.61 8.74 9.66
CA GLY A 354 19.15 9.58 10.74
C GLY A 354 18.12 10.12 11.76
N MET A 355 16.83 9.84 11.57
CA MET A 355 15.76 10.17 12.53
C MET A 355 15.38 8.97 13.40
N PHE A 356 14.76 9.24 14.55
CA PHE A 356 14.00 8.23 15.28
C PHE A 356 12.66 7.99 14.58
N HIS A 357 12.33 6.72 14.38
CA HIS A 357 11.12 6.26 13.72
C HIS A 357 10.35 5.23 14.56
N VAL A 358 9.13 4.88 14.15
CA VAL A 358 8.40 3.74 14.74
C VAL A 358 8.92 2.44 14.13
N ILE A 359 8.65 1.33 14.81
CA ILE A 359 9.11 -0.01 14.44
C ILE A 359 7.99 -1.01 14.75
N PRO A 360 7.55 -1.84 13.80
CA PRO A 360 7.98 -1.88 12.39
C PRO A 360 7.41 -0.76 11.50
N ALA A 361 8.06 -0.45 10.37
CA ALA A 361 7.61 0.57 9.42
C ALA A 361 8.05 0.36 7.94
N GLY A 362 7.31 -0.44 7.17
CA GLY A 362 7.63 -0.79 5.77
C GLY A 362 6.63 -0.36 4.70
N VAL A 363 6.89 -0.74 3.44
CA VAL A 363 6.12 -0.38 2.25
C VAL A 363 5.08 -1.45 1.93
N PHE A 364 3.82 -1.09 1.67
CA PHE A 364 2.78 -2.10 1.38
C PHE A 364 2.90 -2.68 -0.04
N GLN A 365 3.60 -3.81 -0.13
CA GLN A 365 3.91 -4.52 -1.36
C GLN A 365 3.94 -6.06 -1.17
N PRO A 366 3.86 -6.86 -2.25
CA PRO A 366 4.17 -8.28 -2.21
C PRO A 366 5.64 -8.52 -1.83
N ALA A 367 5.93 -9.67 -1.23
CA ALA A 367 7.30 -10.09 -0.93
C ALA A 367 8.10 -10.38 -2.22
N ALA A 368 7.47 -10.99 -3.22
CA ALA A 368 8.13 -11.34 -4.50
C ALA A 368 7.25 -11.11 -5.74
N LEU A 369 7.88 -11.18 -6.92
CA LEU A 369 7.25 -10.90 -8.22
C LEU A 369 6.23 -11.96 -8.70
N ALA A 370 6.29 -13.19 -8.17
CA ALA A 370 5.46 -14.27 -8.69
C ALA A 370 3.98 -14.12 -8.25
N PRO A 371 2.99 -14.44 -9.10
CA PRO A 371 1.57 -14.12 -8.84
C PRO A 371 1.00 -14.64 -7.52
N ALA A 372 1.42 -15.82 -7.06
CA ALA A 372 1.00 -16.37 -5.77
C ALA A 372 1.27 -15.44 -4.58
N HIS A 373 2.40 -14.71 -4.58
CA HIS A 373 2.71 -13.73 -3.52
C HIS A 373 1.77 -12.53 -3.56
N GLN A 374 1.29 -12.13 -4.74
CA GLN A 374 0.52 -10.90 -4.91
C GLN A 374 -0.82 -10.91 -4.18
N ALA A 375 -1.53 -12.04 -4.17
CA ALA A 375 -2.73 -12.21 -3.35
C ALA A 375 -2.40 -12.63 -1.92
N ASN A 376 -1.38 -13.47 -1.71
CA ASN A 376 -0.99 -13.95 -0.37
C ASN A 376 -0.56 -12.81 0.56
N ASP A 377 0.12 -11.79 0.02
CA ASP A 377 0.63 -10.63 0.75
C ASP A 377 -0.30 -9.41 0.73
N PHE A 378 -1.47 -9.50 0.07
CA PHE A 378 -2.48 -8.44 0.05
C PHE A 378 -3.26 -8.40 1.38
N SER A 379 -2.52 -8.14 2.47
CA SER A 379 -3.02 -8.08 3.84
C SER A 379 -2.10 -7.20 4.67
N LEU A 380 -2.66 -6.16 5.30
CA LEU A 380 -1.93 -5.25 6.18
C LEU A 380 -1.22 -6.02 7.31
N TRP A 381 -1.88 -7.07 7.83
CA TRP A 381 -1.31 -7.94 8.87
C TRP A 381 -0.14 -8.76 8.36
N ARG A 382 -0.21 -9.34 7.15
CA ARG A 382 0.90 -10.11 6.57
C ARG A 382 2.09 -9.23 6.22
N ASN A 383 1.87 -8.00 5.75
CA ASN A 383 2.95 -7.03 5.63
C ASN A 383 3.59 -6.74 7.01
N ILE A 384 2.83 -6.28 8.00
CA ILE A 384 3.32 -5.98 9.36
C ILE A 384 4.11 -7.15 9.98
N GLN A 385 3.66 -8.39 9.77
CA GLN A 385 4.36 -9.58 10.25
C GLN A 385 5.75 -9.79 9.63
N ARG A 386 5.94 -9.51 8.32
CA ARG A 386 7.28 -9.55 7.69
C ARG A 386 8.19 -8.49 8.29
N GLU A 387 7.69 -7.25 8.42
CA GLU A 387 8.45 -6.16 9.00
C GLU A 387 8.83 -6.46 10.48
N TYR A 388 8.01 -7.19 11.26
CA TYR A 388 8.42 -7.70 12.58
C TYR A 388 9.52 -8.78 12.48
N SER A 389 9.44 -9.69 11.50
CA SER A 389 10.48 -10.69 11.25
C SER A 389 11.83 -10.03 10.90
N GLU A 390 11.80 -8.94 10.14
CA GLU A 390 12.96 -8.27 9.55
C GLU A 390 13.53 -7.14 10.45
N GLU A 391 12.67 -6.32 11.09
CA GLU A 391 13.11 -5.23 12.00
C GLU A 391 13.30 -5.66 13.46
N PHE A 392 12.46 -6.54 14.03
CA PHE A 392 12.64 -6.98 15.42
C PHE A 392 13.58 -8.20 15.53
N LEU A 393 13.36 -9.22 14.69
CA LEU A 393 14.08 -10.50 14.79
C LEU A 393 15.31 -10.60 13.87
N GLY A 394 15.52 -9.63 12.99
CA GLY A 394 16.70 -9.57 12.12
C GLY A 394 16.80 -10.73 11.12
N ASN A 395 15.69 -11.39 10.81
CA ASN A 395 15.62 -12.34 9.70
C ASN A 395 15.89 -11.59 8.38
N PRO A 396 16.41 -12.28 7.34
CA PRO A 396 16.54 -11.69 6.01
C PRO A 396 15.19 -11.19 5.48
N GLU A 397 15.23 -10.21 4.57
CA GLU A 397 14.05 -9.89 3.75
C GLU A 397 13.50 -11.17 3.12
N HIS A 398 12.17 -11.32 3.11
CA HIS A 398 11.51 -12.43 2.41
C HIS A 398 11.44 -12.17 0.89
N ASP A 399 12.37 -11.40 0.33
CA ASP A 399 12.45 -10.97 -1.08
C ASP A 399 12.95 -12.07 -2.04
N GLY A 400 12.77 -13.33 -1.65
CA GLY A 400 13.19 -14.47 -2.41
C GLY A 400 12.59 -14.46 -3.81
N ASN A 401 13.42 -14.75 -4.81
CA ASN A 401 12.97 -15.21 -6.13
C ASN A 401 12.32 -16.62 -6.07
N SER A 402 11.67 -16.95 -4.94
CA SER A 402 10.89 -18.15 -4.70
C SER A 402 9.63 -18.12 -5.55
N LEU A 403 9.35 -19.23 -6.23
CA LEU A 403 8.08 -19.43 -6.92
C LEU A 403 6.95 -19.71 -5.91
N ASP A 404 7.30 -20.25 -4.75
CA ASP A 404 6.38 -20.61 -3.68
C ASP A 404 6.15 -19.41 -2.73
N PRO A 405 4.89 -19.12 -2.34
CA PRO A 405 4.54 -18.03 -1.42
C PRO A 405 4.89 -18.38 0.04
N ILE A 406 5.05 -17.35 0.88
CA ILE A 406 5.28 -17.48 2.34
C ILE A 406 4.10 -18.20 3.02
N ASP A 407 4.36 -19.27 3.78
CA ASP A 407 3.34 -19.96 4.57
C ASP A 407 3.20 -19.32 5.96
N TYR A 408 2.46 -18.21 6.00
CA TYR A 408 2.14 -17.47 7.23
C TYR A 408 1.39 -18.30 8.29
N GLU A 409 0.86 -19.48 7.95
CA GLU A 409 0.08 -20.32 8.87
C GLU A 409 0.95 -21.38 9.58
N HIS A 410 2.14 -21.72 9.03
CA HIS A 410 3.01 -22.78 9.54
C HIS A 410 4.45 -22.35 9.82
N ASP A 411 5.01 -21.39 9.08
CA ASP A 411 6.39 -20.93 9.27
C ASP A 411 6.54 -20.01 10.49
N GLU A 412 7.67 -20.10 11.19
CA GLU A 412 8.03 -19.13 12.24
C GLU A 412 8.74 -17.91 11.62
N PRO A 413 8.52 -16.68 12.13
CA PRO A 413 7.75 -16.35 13.34
C PRO A 413 6.22 -16.19 13.10
N PHE A 414 5.77 -16.29 11.85
CA PHE A 414 4.41 -15.93 11.43
C PHE A 414 3.33 -16.73 12.16
N ARG A 415 3.50 -18.05 12.27
CA ARG A 415 2.62 -18.95 13.03
C ARG A 415 2.43 -18.49 14.47
N SER A 416 3.51 -18.06 15.14
CA SER A 416 3.46 -17.57 16.52
C SER A 416 2.80 -16.20 16.63
N PHE A 417 3.05 -15.27 15.69
CA PHE A 417 2.33 -13.99 15.60
C PHE A 417 0.83 -14.19 15.37
N ALA A 418 0.45 -15.07 14.45
CA ALA A 418 -0.94 -15.40 14.16
C ALA A 418 -1.66 -16.05 15.36
N ALA A 419 -0.99 -16.95 16.09
CA ALA A 419 -1.52 -17.55 17.31
C ALA A 419 -1.76 -16.50 18.42
N ALA A 420 -0.78 -15.61 18.67
CA ALA A 420 -0.92 -14.52 19.64
C ALA A 420 -2.05 -13.54 19.25
N ARG A 421 -2.22 -13.27 17.95
CA ARG A 421 -3.31 -12.44 17.43
C ARG A 421 -4.68 -13.13 17.60
N ALA A 422 -4.78 -14.43 17.35
CA ALA A 422 -6.01 -15.20 17.54
C ALA A 422 -6.41 -15.36 19.02
N ALA A 423 -5.45 -15.33 19.95
CA ALA A 423 -5.70 -15.31 21.39
C ALA A 423 -6.22 -13.95 21.90
N GLY A 424 -6.01 -12.87 21.14
CA GLY A 424 -6.30 -11.49 21.56
C GLY A 424 -5.13 -10.80 22.28
N ASP A 425 -4.01 -11.50 22.49
CA ASP A 425 -2.81 -10.96 23.16
C ASP A 425 -1.95 -10.08 22.24
N PHE A 426 -2.19 -10.10 20.92
CA PHE A 426 -1.52 -9.26 19.92
C PHE A 426 -2.56 -8.57 19.02
N ARG A 427 -2.94 -7.34 19.41
CA ARG A 427 -3.96 -6.53 18.72
C ARG A 427 -3.31 -5.43 17.92
N VAL A 428 -3.85 -5.12 16.73
CA VAL A 428 -3.29 -4.08 15.85
C VAL A 428 -4.40 -3.20 15.31
N PHE A 429 -4.24 -1.89 15.43
CA PHE A 429 -5.25 -0.90 15.10
C PHE A 429 -4.71 0.12 14.10
N THR A 430 -5.51 0.50 13.10
CA THR A 430 -5.26 1.69 12.28
C THR A 430 -5.86 2.92 12.94
N CYS A 431 -5.04 3.96 13.08
CA CYS A 431 -5.42 5.22 13.74
C CYS A 431 -5.62 6.39 12.76
N ALA A 432 -4.99 6.37 11.59
CA ALA A 432 -5.15 7.40 10.55
C ALA A 432 -4.57 6.96 9.19
N VAL A 433 -5.03 7.60 8.11
CA VAL A 433 -4.21 7.81 6.90
C VAL A 433 -3.70 9.26 6.92
N VAL A 434 -2.41 9.47 6.64
CA VAL A 434 -1.79 10.80 6.56
C VAL A 434 -0.87 10.92 5.35
N LEU A 435 -0.36 12.12 5.09
CA LEU A 435 0.73 12.38 4.16
C LEU A 435 1.95 12.94 4.91
N GLU A 436 3.13 12.48 4.55
CA GLU A 436 4.39 13.12 4.96
C GLU A 436 4.51 14.47 4.20
N PRO A 437 4.68 15.60 4.89
CA PRO A 437 4.54 16.93 4.27
C PRO A 437 5.61 17.28 3.23
N LEU A 438 6.82 16.70 3.28
CA LEU A 438 7.94 16.99 2.37
C LEU A 438 7.91 16.20 1.06
N THR A 439 7.43 14.96 1.10
CA THR A 439 7.33 14.06 -0.06
C THR A 439 5.91 13.99 -0.62
N LEU A 440 4.89 14.22 0.20
CA LEU A 440 3.48 13.89 -0.07
C LEU A 440 3.25 12.38 -0.29
N TRP A 441 4.17 11.54 0.22
CA TRP A 441 4.01 10.10 0.36
C TRP A 441 2.85 9.81 1.33
N VAL A 442 2.08 8.76 1.07
CA VAL A 442 0.91 8.37 1.88
C VAL A 442 1.30 7.32 2.91
N GLU A 443 0.77 7.46 4.12
CA GLU A 443 1.31 6.80 5.32
C GLU A 443 0.11 6.29 6.15
N LEU A 444 0.06 4.97 6.35
CA LEU A 444 -0.94 4.31 7.20
C LEU A 444 -0.39 4.22 8.62
N LEU A 445 -1.04 4.90 9.56
CA LEU A 445 -0.56 4.98 10.95
C LEU A 445 -1.21 3.89 11.79
N THR A 446 -0.42 2.92 12.24
CA THR A 446 -0.86 1.75 13.00
C THR A 446 -0.29 1.74 14.43
N VAL A 447 -0.98 1.07 15.33
CA VAL A 447 -0.52 0.80 16.71
C VAL A 447 -0.72 -0.68 16.98
N ALA A 448 0.36 -1.37 17.38
CA ALA A 448 0.30 -2.73 17.87
C ALA A 448 0.35 -2.71 19.40
N VAL A 449 -0.53 -3.48 20.05
CA VAL A 449 -0.60 -3.64 21.50
C VAL A 449 -0.46 -5.13 21.79
N ILE A 450 0.63 -5.47 22.48
CA ILE A 450 1.05 -6.86 22.72
C ILE A 450 1.20 -7.05 24.24
N GLU A 451 0.52 -8.03 24.82
CA GLU A 451 0.60 -8.29 26.27
C GLU A 451 2.03 -8.69 26.68
N GLY A 452 2.50 -8.17 27.81
CA GLY A 452 3.90 -8.24 28.26
C GLY A 452 4.57 -9.61 28.11
N PRO A 453 4.02 -10.70 28.68
CA PRO A 453 4.61 -12.04 28.57
C PRO A 453 4.66 -12.59 27.14
N VAL A 454 3.71 -12.20 26.29
CA VAL A 454 3.64 -12.64 24.89
C VAL A 454 4.64 -11.84 24.04
N PHE A 455 4.80 -10.53 24.30
CA PHE A 455 5.88 -9.75 23.70
C PHE A 455 7.26 -10.33 24.06
N ASP A 456 7.49 -10.62 25.35
CA ASP A 456 8.78 -11.14 25.84
C ASP A 456 9.10 -12.53 25.27
N GLN A 457 8.08 -13.33 24.92
CA GLN A 457 8.24 -14.62 24.25
C GLN A 457 8.48 -14.46 22.75
N LEU A 458 7.68 -13.64 22.06
CA LEU A 458 7.75 -13.45 20.60
C LEU A 458 9.06 -12.75 20.16
N PHE A 459 9.60 -11.89 21.03
CA PHE A 459 10.78 -11.07 20.76
C PHE A 459 11.91 -11.38 21.75
N ALA A 460 12.02 -12.63 22.20
CA ALA A 460 13.10 -13.09 23.09
C ALA A 460 14.50 -12.88 22.47
N ASP A 461 14.62 -13.13 21.15
CA ASP A 461 15.85 -12.99 20.36
C ASP A 461 15.93 -11.63 19.62
N MET A 462 15.26 -10.58 20.13
CA MET A 462 15.21 -9.27 19.46
C MET A 462 16.59 -8.63 19.31
N VAL A 463 16.93 -8.23 18.07
CA VAL A 463 18.27 -7.79 17.71
C VAL A 463 18.49 -6.30 18.06
N GLU A 464 19.65 -5.94 18.61
CA GLU A 464 19.92 -4.53 18.98
C GLU A 464 20.15 -3.62 17.74
N VAL A 465 20.69 -4.20 16.66
CA VAL A 465 21.05 -3.54 15.39
C VAL A 465 20.83 -4.51 14.24
N ASN A 466 20.05 -4.12 13.23
CA ASN A 466 19.83 -4.89 12.00
C ASN A 466 20.42 -4.16 10.77
N GLU A 467 20.04 -4.58 9.55
CA GLU A 467 20.47 -3.95 8.30
C GLU A 467 19.93 -2.53 8.06
N GLU A 468 18.83 -2.15 8.72
CA GLU A 468 18.17 -0.84 8.58
C GLU A 468 18.64 0.20 9.61
N GLY A 469 19.03 -0.24 10.81
CA GLY A 469 19.52 0.62 11.88
C GLY A 469 19.48 -0.04 13.27
N ALA A 470 19.22 0.75 14.31
CA ALA A 470 19.35 0.32 15.71
C ALA A 470 18.08 0.55 16.55
N ALA A 471 17.73 -0.46 17.36
CA ALA A 471 16.63 -0.38 18.32
C ALA A 471 16.89 0.70 19.39
N VAL A 472 15.87 1.48 19.73
CA VAL A 472 15.98 2.57 20.71
C VAL A 472 15.48 2.12 22.07
N SER A 473 16.41 2.06 23.03
CA SER A 473 16.12 1.72 24.42
C SER A 473 16.57 2.84 25.37
N THR A 474 15.94 2.86 26.54
CA THR A 474 16.36 3.67 27.69
C THR A 474 17.51 3.03 28.49
N ASP A 475 17.86 1.78 28.20
CA ASP A 475 19.05 1.07 28.70
C ASP A 475 20.00 0.75 27.53
N ALA A 476 21.24 1.26 27.60
CA ALA A 476 22.28 1.03 26.59
C ALA A 476 22.88 -0.40 26.60
N THR A 477 22.37 -1.29 27.45
CA THR A 477 22.79 -2.71 27.55
C THR A 477 21.65 -3.69 27.30
N ARG A 478 20.43 -3.20 27.02
CA ARG A 478 19.23 -4.03 26.79
C ARG A 478 18.24 -3.34 25.83
N PRO A 479 18.14 -3.71 24.54
CA PRO A 479 17.22 -3.07 23.61
C PRO A 479 15.74 -3.32 23.97
N THR A 480 15.45 -4.46 24.59
CA THR A 480 14.08 -4.89 24.98
C THR A 480 13.41 -4.03 26.05
N VAL A 481 14.14 -3.17 26.78
CA VAL A 481 13.56 -2.28 27.81
C VAL A 481 12.67 -1.19 27.20
N GLY A 482 12.92 -0.79 25.95
CA GLY A 482 12.15 0.21 25.22
C GLY A 482 12.10 1.59 25.90
N ILE A 483 11.03 2.34 25.62
CA ILE A 483 10.75 3.66 26.19
C ILE A 483 9.43 3.59 26.98
N PRO A 484 9.34 4.12 28.22
CA PRO A 484 8.08 4.15 28.96
C PRO A 484 6.95 4.87 28.20
N PHE A 485 5.81 4.21 28.00
CA PHE A 485 4.64 4.82 27.36
C PHE A 485 3.86 5.66 28.38
N ASN A 486 4.42 6.82 28.73
CA ASN A 486 3.91 7.74 29.75
C ASN A 486 4.05 9.22 29.33
N THR A 487 3.42 10.11 30.10
CA THR A 487 3.40 11.55 29.82
C THR A 487 4.81 12.16 29.76
N GLU A 488 5.70 11.77 30.68
CA GLU A 488 7.07 12.32 30.77
C GLU A 488 7.89 11.98 29.52
N SER A 489 7.88 10.72 29.11
CA SER A 489 8.60 10.27 27.90
C SER A 489 8.02 10.90 26.65
N ARG A 490 6.68 11.03 26.55
CA ARG A 490 6.02 11.72 25.44
C ARG A 490 6.40 13.20 25.36
N GLU A 491 6.41 13.94 26.47
CA GLU A 491 6.83 15.35 26.44
C GLU A 491 8.33 15.50 26.14
N ARG A 492 9.20 14.61 26.66
CA ARG A 492 10.63 14.59 26.32
C ARG A 492 10.87 14.34 24.83
N LEU A 493 10.18 13.36 24.25
CA LEU A 493 10.32 12.97 22.84
C LEU A 493 9.99 14.10 21.84
N LYS A 494 9.25 15.15 22.25
CA LYS A 494 9.03 16.35 21.42
C LYS A 494 10.30 17.16 21.14
N SER A 495 11.35 16.98 21.94
CA SER A 495 12.66 17.59 21.74
C SER A 495 13.64 16.71 20.95
N GLU A 496 13.31 15.44 20.74
CA GLU A 496 14.13 14.46 20.05
C GLU A 496 13.91 14.49 18.51
N PRO A 497 14.88 14.04 17.69
CA PRO A 497 14.77 14.01 16.22
C PRO A 497 13.86 12.88 15.70
N LEU A 498 12.61 12.83 16.18
CA LEU A 498 11.55 12.00 15.62
C LEU A 498 11.20 12.42 14.19
N SER A 499 10.89 11.46 13.32
CA SER A 499 10.22 11.74 12.04
C SER A 499 8.79 12.29 12.28
N PRO A 500 8.22 13.08 11.34
CA PRO A 500 6.86 13.59 11.47
C PRO A 500 5.82 12.49 11.70
N ILE A 501 6.00 11.36 11.02
CA ILE A 501 5.15 10.17 11.10
C ILE A 501 5.15 9.57 12.50
N SER A 502 6.33 9.44 13.12
CA SER A 502 6.44 8.88 14.47
C SER A 502 5.88 9.80 15.55
N ARG A 503 5.99 11.13 15.37
CA ARG A 503 5.26 12.09 16.21
C ARG A 503 3.75 11.84 16.12
N ALA A 504 3.22 11.59 14.92
CA ALA A 504 1.81 11.32 14.70
C ALA A 504 1.34 9.99 15.30
N CYS A 505 2.08 8.89 15.13
CA CYS A 505 1.75 7.62 15.78
C CYS A 505 1.76 7.74 17.31
N ILE A 506 2.74 8.44 17.90
CA ILE A 506 2.83 8.64 19.36
C ILE A 506 1.67 9.51 19.88
N GLU A 507 1.34 10.63 19.21
CA GLU A 507 0.25 11.50 19.65
C GLU A 507 -1.13 10.83 19.46
N LEU A 508 -1.36 10.06 18.38
CA LEU A 508 -2.59 9.28 18.19
C LEU A 508 -2.72 8.13 19.19
N ALA A 509 -1.65 7.35 19.39
CA ALA A 509 -1.64 6.29 20.39
C ALA A 509 -1.88 6.85 21.80
N TRP A 510 -1.30 8.01 22.11
CA TRP A 510 -1.54 8.70 23.37
C TRP A 510 -2.97 9.23 23.49
N GLN A 511 -3.54 9.81 22.43
CA GLN A 511 -4.93 10.27 22.37
C GLN A 511 -5.91 9.13 22.67
N HIS A 512 -5.76 7.99 21.97
CA HIS A 512 -6.68 6.85 22.06
C HIS A 512 -6.23 5.75 23.05
N ARG A 513 -5.23 6.03 23.90
CA ARG A 513 -4.63 5.07 24.84
C ARG A 513 -5.65 4.28 25.68
N ASN A 514 -6.76 4.90 26.06
CA ASN A 514 -7.81 4.24 26.85
C ASN A 514 -8.49 3.09 26.08
N THR A 515 -8.74 3.28 24.78
CA THR A 515 -9.32 2.25 23.89
C THR A 515 -8.27 1.19 23.56
N LEU A 516 -7.06 1.61 23.19
CA LEU A 516 -5.96 0.73 22.77
C LEU A 516 -5.48 -0.22 23.90
N LEU A 517 -5.52 0.24 25.15
CA LEU A 517 -5.03 -0.49 26.33
C LEU A 517 -6.15 -1.12 27.18
N ALA A 518 -7.43 -0.93 26.82
CA ALA A 518 -8.52 -1.70 27.43
C ALA A 518 -8.28 -3.20 27.22
N SER A 519 -8.57 -4.05 28.20
CA SER A 519 -8.58 -5.51 28.00
C SER A 519 -9.83 -5.90 27.23
#